data_AF-B1ZSZ6-F1
#
_entry.id   AF-B1ZSZ6-F1
#
_cell.length_a   1.000
_cell.length_b   1.000
_cell.length_c   1.000
_cell.angle_alpha   90.00
_cell.angle_beta   90.00
_cell.angle_gamma   90.00
#
_symmetry.space_group_name_H-M   'P 1'
#
loop_
_entity.id
_entity.type
_entity.pdbx_description
1 polymer ?
#
loop_
_entity_poly.entity_id
_entity_poly.type
_entity_poly.pdbx_seq_one_letter_code
_entity_poly.pdbx_strand_id
1 'polypeptide(L)'
;MPFASLAFPYSLWYFARRAGSGDIAPTPARDLERGDRGIDASPAAGPAHARGGLPPAAFDELRETLRAVSGRRITLLVNRGNRGDGVIHLGGRQLLRSLDLRWTEVYEPRAPEKIQADVLLVFGNGAFCRATHSLIPIVQRYADQVSRVIILPASFDLRCPAVRTFAASWDDRYTVFCRERRSFGDLEAAGVRPRRLALSHDLAFLADLGRWARRPHSGTSGIFRRDGEAVFDWRPRHLPGTDVSRGPDSESHVLLDYVARHAVVHTDRTHAAITAAMMGREVWLYRNAYFKNEAIYEHSLVHWPRVHFVGRLPFSFRQLVRSLYFHHLQRRAYKLRRRYRGWKELKRRGASAGRR
;
A
#
# COMPACT_ATOMS: atom_id res chain seq x y z
N MET A 1 53.33 5.07 -22.90
CA MET A 1 52.63 4.72 -21.64
C MET A 1 51.14 4.87 -21.85
N PRO A 2 50.35 3.77 -21.84
CA PRO A 2 48.96 3.78 -22.24
C PRO A 2 47.96 3.74 -21.07
N PHE A 3 46.73 4.10 -21.43
CA PHE A 3 45.47 3.97 -20.70
C PHE A 3 45.17 2.53 -20.24
N ALA A 4 44.58 2.38 -19.04
CA ALA A 4 43.70 1.28 -18.66
C ALA A 4 42.62 1.87 -17.73
N SER A 5 41.38 2.12 -18.18
CA SER A 5 40.28 1.16 -18.30
C SER A 5 40.01 0.36 -17.03
N LEU A 6 39.03 0.79 -16.23
CA LEU A 6 38.16 -0.12 -15.51
C LEU A 6 36.71 0.34 -15.64
N ALA A 7 36.01 -0.38 -16.51
CA ALA A 7 34.59 -0.25 -16.78
C ALA A 7 33.76 -1.04 -15.75
N PHE A 8 32.61 -0.45 -15.42
CA PHE A 8 31.34 -1.04 -14.93
C PHE A 8 30.98 -2.41 -15.55
N PRO A 9 30.14 -3.29 -14.93
CA PRO A 9 28.71 -2.97 -14.79
C PRO A 9 27.89 -3.62 -13.65
N TYR A 10 27.02 -2.81 -13.04
CA TYR A 10 25.74 -3.25 -12.48
C TYR A 10 24.70 -3.32 -13.59
N SER A 11 24.44 -4.51 -14.14
CA SER A 11 23.17 -4.90 -14.78
C SER A 11 23.30 -6.28 -15.41
N LEU A 12 22.76 -7.33 -14.76
CA LEU A 12 22.28 -8.59 -15.37
C LEU A 12 22.08 -9.62 -14.27
N TRP A 13 20.87 -9.73 -13.70
CA TRP A 13 20.42 -10.96 -13.03
C TRP A 13 18.90 -11.10 -13.20
N TYR A 14 18.50 -11.62 -14.36
CA TYR A 14 17.22 -12.29 -14.59
C TYR A 14 17.40 -13.26 -15.78
N PHE A 15 17.13 -14.56 -15.55
CA PHE A 15 17.30 -15.75 -16.43
C PHE A 15 18.75 -16.18 -16.74
N ALA A 16 19.22 -17.43 -16.62
CA ALA A 16 18.58 -18.73 -16.37
C ALA A 16 19.65 -19.75 -15.88
N ARG A 17 19.24 -20.76 -15.09
CA ARG A 17 19.79 -22.12 -15.19
C ARG A 17 18.72 -23.13 -14.75
N ARG A 18 18.36 -24.02 -15.68
CA ARG A 18 17.55 -25.24 -15.48
C ARG A 18 18.41 -26.42 -15.94
N ALA A 19 18.10 -27.61 -15.39
CA ALA A 19 18.66 -28.96 -15.63
C ALA A 19 19.97 -29.32 -14.89
N GLY A 20 20.15 -30.50 -14.29
CA GLY A 20 19.33 -31.72 -14.16
C GLY A 20 19.19 -32.13 -12.68
N SER A 21 18.07 -32.75 -12.28
CA SER A 21 17.67 -34.16 -12.42
C SER A 21 17.89 -34.91 -11.09
N GLY A 22 16.77 -35.18 -10.42
CA GLY A 22 16.65 -35.98 -9.21
C GLY A 22 15.18 -36.00 -8.83
N ASP A 23 14.50 -37.07 -9.21
CA ASP A 23 13.06 -37.30 -9.06
C ASP A 23 12.58 -37.10 -7.62
N ILE A 24 11.65 -36.17 -7.41
CA ILE A 24 10.72 -36.21 -6.28
C ILE A 24 9.34 -35.78 -6.81
N ALA A 25 8.40 -36.71 -6.76
CA ALA A 25 7.02 -36.54 -7.20
C ALA A 25 6.32 -35.34 -6.51
N PRO A 26 5.39 -34.65 -7.19
CA PRO A 26 4.65 -33.53 -6.60
C PRO A 26 3.67 -34.04 -5.55
N THR A 27 3.89 -33.68 -4.29
CA THR A 27 2.95 -33.93 -3.19
C THR A 27 1.74 -32.99 -3.35
N PRO A 28 0.49 -33.50 -3.28
CA PRO A 28 -0.70 -32.67 -3.50
C PRO A 28 -0.95 -31.68 -2.37
N ALA A 29 -1.55 -30.55 -2.74
CA ALA A 29 -2.05 -29.52 -1.84
C ALA A 29 -2.97 -30.15 -0.78
N ARG A 30 -2.53 -30.11 0.49
CA ARG A 30 -3.37 -30.44 1.64
C ARG A 30 -4.05 -29.18 2.14
N ASP A 31 -5.34 -29.11 1.88
CA ASP A 31 -6.42 -28.71 2.80
C ASP A 31 -6.01 -27.84 4.00
N LEU A 32 -6.17 -26.53 3.84
CA LEU A 32 -6.42 -25.61 4.96
C LEU A 32 -7.93 -25.62 5.28
N GLU A 33 -8.46 -26.81 5.55
CA GLU A 33 -9.79 -27.01 6.13
C GLU A 33 -9.66 -27.95 7.34
N ARG A 34 -9.31 -27.37 8.50
CA ARG A 34 -9.77 -27.85 9.82
C ARG A 34 -9.30 -26.91 10.92
N GLY A 35 -10.27 -26.31 11.61
CA GLY A 35 -10.02 -25.55 12.82
C GLY A 35 -11.03 -24.43 13.10
N ASP A 36 -12.27 -24.54 12.63
CA ASP A 36 -13.35 -23.63 13.06
C ASP A 36 -14.59 -24.47 13.42
N ARG A 37 -14.60 -24.96 14.66
CA ARG A 37 -15.80 -25.44 15.35
C ARG A 37 -15.65 -25.07 16.82
N GLY A 38 -16.52 -24.19 17.28
CA GLY A 38 -16.61 -23.79 18.69
C GLY A 38 -17.04 -22.35 18.83
N ILE A 39 -18.29 -22.08 18.48
CA ILE A 39 -19.00 -20.85 18.84
C ILE A 39 -19.14 -20.87 20.37
N ASP A 40 -18.73 -19.78 21.02
CA ASP A 40 -19.52 -19.26 22.11
C ASP A 40 -19.58 -17.74 22.05
N ALA A 41 -20.81 -17.25 22.00
CA ALA A 41 -21.16 -15.86 21.81
C ALA A 41 -21.29 -15.20 23.19
N SER A 42 -20.41 -14.24 23.48
CA SER A 42 -20.75 -13.05 24.28
C SER A 42 -19.60 -12.04 24.21
N PRO A 43 -19.82 -10.77 23.80
CA PRO A 43 -18.81 -9.75 24.02
C PRO A 43 -18.94 -9.30 25.48
N ALA A 44 -18.18 -9.94 26.37
CA ALA A 44 -17.95 -9.38 27.69
C ALA A 44 -17.25 -8.03 27.51
N ALA A 45 -18.00 -6.96 27.74
CA ALA A 45 -17.52 -5.59 27.76
C ALA A 45 -16.49 -5.44 28.90
N GLY A 46 -15.21 -5.57 28.55
CA GLY A 46 -14.11 -5.16 29.42
C GLY A 46 -14.12 -3.64 29.62
N PRO A 47 -13.58 -3.13 30.74
CA PRO A 47 -13.87 -1.81 31.26
C PRO A 47 -13.48 -0.70 30.28
N ALA A 48 -14.37 0.27 30.15
CA ALA A 48 -14.29 1.46 29.32
C ALA A 48 -13.23 2.44 29.84
N HIS A 49 -11.95 2.11 29.62
CA HIS A 49 -10.90 3.13 29.66
C HIS A 49 -10.88 3.86 28.32
N ALA A 50 -11.51 5.03 28.26
CA ALA A 50 -11.37 6.09 27.24
C ALA A 50 -10.64 5.67 25.95
N ARG A 51 -11.26 4.81 25.14
CA ARG A 51 -10.67 4.37 23.87
C ARG A 51 -10.97 5.45 22.84
N GLY A 52 -9.99 6.30 22.56
CA GLY A 52 -9.99 7.04 21.30
C GLY A 52 -10.22 6.05 20.14
N GLY A 53 -10.99 6.48 19.15
CA GLY A 53 -11.45 5.62 18.07
C GLY A 53 -12.15 6.44 17.00
N LEU A 54 -12.33 5.85 15.82
CA LEU A 54 -13.17 6.46 14.80
C LEU A 54 -14.64 6.43 15.25
N PRO A 55 -15.43 7.47 14.92
CA PRO A 55 -16.86 7.46 15.24
C PRO A 55 -17.55 6.27 14.54
N PRO A 56 -18.66 5.73 15.09
CA PRO A 56 -19.39 4.62 14.48
C PRO A 56 -19.72 4.84 12.99
N ALA A 57 -20.06 6.09 12.64
CA ALA A 57 -20.44 6.50 11.30
C ALA A 57 -19.27 6.66 10.30
N ALA A 58 -18.02 6.47 10.74
CA ALA A 58 -16.81 6.70 9.94
C ALA A 58 -16.78 5.93 8.60
N PHE A 59 -17.53 4.85 8.50
CA PHE A 59 -17.58 3.98 7.32
C PHE A 59 -18.98 3.82 6.71
N ASP A 60 -19.97 4.62 7.13
CA ASP A 60 -21.36 4.43 6.69
C ASP A 60 -21.51 4.55 5.18
N GLU A 61 -20.95 5.61 4.60
CA GLU A 61 -20.96 5.85 3.16
C GLU A 61 -20.33 4.70 2.35
N LEU A 62 -19.24 4.14 2.88
CA LEU A 62 -18.57 2.97 2.30
C LEU A 62 -19.45 1.72 2.42
N ARG A 63 -20.03 1.48 3.61
CA ARG A 63 -20.91 0.33 3.87
C ARG A 63 -22.14 0.37 2.98
N GLU A 64 -22.78 1.53 2.84
CA GLU A 64 -23.93 1.72 1.95
C GLU A 64 -23.58 1.44 0.49
N THR A 65 -22.46 1.98 0.03
CA THR A 65 -21.97 1.74 -1.34
C THR A 65 -21.71 0.26 -1.60
N LEU A 66 -21.17 -0.46 -0.61
CA LEU A 66 -20.91 -1.90 -0.72
C LEU A 66 -22.19 -2.74 -0.60
N ARG A 67 -23.15 -2.35 0.25
CA ARG A 67 -24.47 -3.02 0.33
C ARG A 67 -25.23 -2.90 -0.98
N ALA A 68 -25.11 -1.78 -1.68
CA ALA A 68 -25.76 -1.55 -2.97
C ALA A 68 -25.28 -2.49 -4.10
N VAL A 69 -24.19 -3.23 -3.90
CA VAL A 69 -23.71 -4.25 -4.85
C VAL A 69 -23.95 -5.69 -4.36
N SER A 70 -24.73 -5.87 -3.29
CA SER A 70 -25.14 -7.20 -2.84
C SER A 70 -25.90 -7.96 -3.94
N GLY A 71 -25.68 -9.28 -4.00
CA GLY A 71 -26.23 -10.16 -5.04
C GLY A 71 -25.55 -10.07 -6.42
N ARG A 72 -24.63 -9.13 -6.65
CA ARG A 72 -23.87 -9.03 -7.90
C ARG A 72 -22.62 -9.91 -7.88
N ARG A 73 -22.10 -10.29 -9.06
CA ARG A 73 -20.81 -10.99 -9.14
C ARG A 73 -19.67 -10.01 -8.92
N ILE A 74 -18.95 -10.17 -7.82
CA ILE A 74 -17.87 -9.28 -7.41
C ILE A 74 -16.51 -9.95 -7.62
N THR A 75 -15.61 -9.26 -8.33
CA THR A 75 -14.18 -9.56 -8.30
C THR A 75 -13.46 -8.55 -7.42
N LEU A 76 -12.71 -9.02 -6.44
CA LEU A 76 -11.84 -8.21 -5.58
C LEU A 76 -10.40 -8.30 -6.07
N LEU A 77 -9.90 -7.21 -6.64
CA LEU A 77 -8.51 -7.06 -7.05
C LEU A 77 -7.65 -6.72 -5.83
N VAL A 78 -6.86 -7.69 -5.39
CA VAL A 78 -5.94 -7.61 -4.24
C VAL A 78 -4.57 -7.15 -4.75
N ASN A 79 -4.13 -5.98 -4.30
CA ASN A 79 -2.81 -5.44 -4.63
C ASN A 79 -1.70 -6.20 -3.89
N ARG A 80 -0.52 -6.31 -4.51
CA ARG A 80 0.68 -6.76 -3.78
C ARG A 80 1.13 -5.67 -2.82
N GLY A 81 1.78 -6.07 -1.73
CA GLY A 81 2.28 -5.08 -0.80
C GLY A 81 3.23 -5.63 0.24
N ASN A 82 3.39 -4.84 1.30
CA ASN A 82 4.10 -5.23 2.49
C ASN A 82 3.13 -5.74 3.56
N ARG A 83 3.64 -6.16 4.72
CA ARG A 83 2.81 -6.67 5.83
C ARG A 83 1.75 -5.67 6.30
N GLY A 84 2.01 -4.38 6.15
CA GLY A 84 1.02 -3.32 6.41
C GLY A 84 -0.14 -3.33 5.42
N ASP A 85 0.11 -3.54 4.13
CA ASP A 85 -0.96 -3.73 3.14
C ASP A 85 -1.81 -4.98 3.48
N GLY A 86 -1.18 -6.02 4.02
CA GLY A 86 -1.91 -7.18 4.54
C GLY A 86 -2.86 -6.90 5.70
N VAL A 87 -2.63 -5.83 6.48
CA VAL A 87 -3.59 -5.35 7.50
C VAL A 87 -4.78 -4.66 6.85
N ILE A 88 -4.55 -3.89 5.79
CA ILE A 88 -5.64 -3.35 4.96
C ILE A 88 -6.49 -4.50 4.43
N HIS A 89 -5.84 -5.54 3.90
CA HIS A 89 -6.52 -6.72 3.37
C HIS A 89 -7.36 -7.44 4.44
N LEU A 90 -6.83 -7.57 5.65
CA LEU A 90 -7.54 -8.15 6.79
C LEU A 90 -8.83 -7.37 7.09
N GLY A 91 -8.73 -6.06 7.27
CA GLY A 91 -9.88 -5.21 7.60
C GLY A 91 -10.91 -5.13 6.47
N GLY A 92 -10.45 -5.04 5.21
CA GLY A 92 -11.35 -5.06 4.05
C GLY A 92 -12.11 -6.38 3.91
N ARG A 93 -11.45 -7.53 4.10
CA ARG A 93 -12.14 -8.83 4.07
C ARG A 93 -13.16 -8.96 5.21
N GLN A 94 -12.82 -8.51 6.42
CA GLN A 94 -13.76 -8.52 7.54
C GLN A 94 -14.97 -7.61 7.28
N LEU A 95 -14.77 -6.44 6.67
CA LEU A 95 -15.86 -5.58 6.21
C LEU A 95 -16.78 -6.31 5.23
N LEU A 96 -16.22 -6.89 4.16
CA LEU A 96 -17.03 -7.59 3.14
C LEU A 96 -17.83 -8.75 3.74
N ARG A 97 -17.21 -9.55 4.65
CA ARG A 97 -17.92 -10.62 5.38
C ARG A 97 -19.04 -10.08 6.27
N SER A 98 -18.81 -8.96 6.96
CA SER A 98 -19.83 -8.33 7.82
C SER A 98 -21.05 -7.83 7.05
N LEU A 99 -20.93 -7.69 5.73
CA LEU A 99 -21.99 -7.27 4.82
C LEU A 99 -22.58 -8.45 4.02
N ASP A 100 -22.19 -9.68 4.34
CA ASP A 100 -22.58 -10.92 3.63
C ASP A 100 -22.35 -10.86 2.11
N LEU A 101 -21.29 -10.16 1.69
CA LEU A 101 -20.91 -10.10 0.28
C LEU A 101 -20.12 -11.35 -0.10
N ARG A 102 -20.38 -11.88 -1.29
CA ARG A 102 -19.60 -12.95 -1.91
C ARG A 102 -18.71 -12.38 -3.01
N TRP A 103 -17.44 -12.78 -3.05
CA TRP A 103 -16.49 -12.28 -4.03
C TRP A 103 -15.48 -13.35 -4.44
N THR A 104 -14.86 -13.12 -5.61
CA THR A 104 -13.68 -13.87 -6.07
C THR A 104 -12.46 -12.97 -5.98
N GLU A 105 -11.37 -13.45 -5.37
CA GLU A 105 -10.12 -12.69 -5.29
C GLU A 105 -9.25 -12.91 -6.51
N VAL A 106 -8.74 -11.80 -7.05
CA VAL A 106 -7.71 -11.78 -8.08
C VAL A 106 -6.52 -11.03 -7.54
N TYR A 107 -5.35 -11.66 -7.54
CA TYR A 107 -4.12 -11.06 -7.01
C TYR A 107 -3.35 -10.37 -8.14
N GLU A 108 -2.95 -9.11 -7.93
CA GLU A 108 -2.22 -8.28 -8.90
C GLU A 108 -1.09 -9.04 -9.64
N PRO A 109 -0.18 -9.80 -8.96
CA PRO A 109 0.92 -10.49 -9.65
C PRO A 109 0.48 -11.62 -10.59
N ARG A 110 -0.76 -12.10 -10.45
CA ARG A 110 -1.32 -13.26 -11.16
C ARG A 110 -2.67 -12.93 -11.80
N ALA A 111 -2.90 -11.66 -12.10
CA ALA A 111 -4.18 -11.17 -12.58
C ALA A 111 -4.45 -11.69 -14.02
N PRO A 112 -5.48 -12.53 -14.24
CA PRO A 112 -5.78 -13.09 -15.56
C PRO A 112 -6.20 -12.01 -16.55
N GLU A 113 -6.20 -12.32 -17.85
CA GLU A 113 -6.65 -11.35 -18.88
C GLU A 113 -8.14 -11.02 -18.78
N LYS A 114 -8.95 -12.03 -18.41
CA LYS A 114 -10.40 -11.90 -18.29
C LYS A 114 -10.88 -12.23 -16.89
N ILE A 115 -11.94 -11.54 -16.47
CA ILE A 115 -12.68 -11.83 -15.24
C ILE A 115 -14.16 -12.02 -15.55
N GLN A 116 -14.86 -12.78 -14.72
CA GLN A 116 -16.31 -12.95 -14.80
C GLN A 116 -16.95 -12.22 -13.61
N ALA A 117 -17.21 -10.92 -13.78
CA ALA A 117 -17.77 -10.08 -12.72
C ALA A 117 -18.66 -8.96 -13.30
N ASP A 118 -19.61 -8.51 -12.50
CA ASP A 118 -20.41 -7.32 -12.80
C ASP A 118 -19.81 -6.07 -12.13
N VAL A 119 -19.05 -6.28 -11.03
CA VAL A 119 -18.41 -5.25 -10.20
C VAL A 119 -16.95 -5.62 -9.94
N LEU A 120 -16.05 -4.67 -10.21
CA LEU A 120 -14.66 -4.72 -9.79
C LEU A 120 -14.49 -3.91 -8.49
N LEU A 121 -14.11 -4.57 -7.40
CA LEU A 121 -13.60 -3.91 -6.21
C LEU A 121 -12.07 -3.86 -6.30
N VAL A 122 -11.47 -2.68 -6.16
CA VAL A 122 -10.02 -2.53 -6.08
C VAL A 122 -9.65 -2.27 -4.63
N PHE A 123 -8.78 -3.11 -4.04
CA PHE A 123 -8.40 -2.96 -2.64
C PHE A 123 -7.80 -1.58 -2.33
N GLY A 124 -8.09 -1.08 -1.12
CA GLY A 124 -7.49 0.14 -0.60
C GLY A 124 -5.98 0.02 -0.56
N ASN A 125 -5.26 1.07 -0.94
CA ASN A 125 -3.81 1.02 -1.07
C ASN A 125 -3.17 2.41 -1.02
N GLY A 126 -1.86 2.43 -0.75
CA GLY A 126 -1.01 3.60 -0.98
C GLY A 126 -0.29 3.56 -2.34
N ALA A 127 -0.74 2.73 -3.27
CA ALA A 127 -0.03 2.34 -4.48
C ALA A 127 -0.45 3.10 -5.74
N PHE A 128 -1.13 4.25 -5.62
CA PHE A 128 -1.30 5.19 -6.71
C PHE A 128 -0.30 6.34 -6.56
N CYS A 129 1.00 6.06 -6.69
CA CYS A 129 2.04 7.07 -6.56
C CYS A 129 3.23 6.88 -7.50
N ARG A 130 4.21 7.79 -7.41
CA ARG A 130 5.44 7.69 -8.21
C ARG A 130 6.24 6.40 -7.94
N ALA A 131 6.26 5.92 -6.70
CA ALA A 131 7.03 4.73 -6.31
C ALA A 131 6.39 3.42 -6.79
N THR A 132 5.05 3.38 -6.84
CA THR A 132 4.28 2.23 -7.31
C THR A 132 2.95 2.70 -7.87
N HIS A 133 2.56 2.17 -9.03
CA HIS A 133 1.27 2.38 -9.71
C HIS A 133 0.96 1.22 -10.66
N SER A 134 1.42 0.01 -10.32
CA SER A 134 1.27 -1.18 -11.16
C SER A 134 -0.18 -1.70 -11.24
N LEU A 135 -1.07 -1.25 -10.35
CA LEU A 135 -2.50 -1.57 -10.42
C LEU A 135 -3.21 -0.89 -11.60
N ILE A 136 -2.77 0.30 -12.01
CA ILE A 136 -3.46 1.10 -13.04
C ILE A 136 -3.77 0.29 -14.31
N PRO A 137 -2.79 -0.38 -14.97
CA PRO A 137 -3.08 -1.13 -16.19
C PRO A 137 -4.07 -2.28 -15.97
N ILE A 138 -4.04 -2.92 -14.79
CA ILE A 138 -4.97 -4.03 -14.46
C ILE A 138 -6.38 -3.49 -14.25
N VAL A 139 -6.52 -2.38 -13.51
CA VAL A 139 -7.82 -1.74 -13.28
C VAL A 139 -8.42 -1.26 -14.59
N GLN A 140 -7.63 -0.63 -15.47
CA GLN A 140 -8.10 -0.19 -16.78
C GLN A 140 -8.57 -1.37 -17.64
N ARG A 141 -7.77 -2.46 -17.71
CA ARG A 141 -8.15 -3.68 -18.43
C ARG A 141 -9.47 -4.29 -17.95
N TYR A 142 -9.72 -4.27 -16.64
CA TYR A 142 -10.94 -4.84 -16.06
C TYR A 142 -12.13 -3.88 -16.09
N ALA A 143 -11.91 -2.57 -16.13
CA ALA A 143 -12.98 -1.58 -16.21
C ALA A 143 -13.84 -1.76 -17.47
N ASP A 144 -13.27 -2.26 -18.57
CA ASP A 144 -13.99 -2.57 -19.81
C ASP A 144 -14.77 -3.89 -19.77
N GLN A 145 -14.61 -4.68 -18.70
CA GLN A 145 -15.25 -5.99 -18.52
C GLN A 145 -16.37 -5.97 -17.49
N VAL A 146 -16.55 -4.86 -16.78
CA VAL A 146 -17.49 -4.73 -15.65
C VAL A 146 -18.37 -3.50 -15.80
N SER A 147 -19.54 -3.52 -15.17
CA SER A 147 -20.46 -2.38 -15.15
C SER A 147 -20.10 -1.33 -14.08
N ARG A 148 -19.29 -1.72 -13.09
CA ARG A 148 -18.95 -0.87 -11.95
C ARG A 148 -17.51 -1.11 -11.50
N VAL A 149 -16.79 -0.03 -11.24
CA VAL A 149 -15.48 -0.07 -10.56
C VAL A 149 -15.61 0.69 -9.26
N ILE A 150 -15.28 0.05 -8.14
CA ILE A 150 -15.23 0.68 -6.83
C ILE A 150 -13.79 0.60 -6.32
N ILE A 151 -13.13 1.73 -6.23
CA ILE A 151 -11.80 1.85 -5.61
C ILE A 151 -12.01 2.10 -4.13
N LEU A 152 -11.70 1.09 -3.32
CA LEU A 152 -11.76 1.16 -1.85
C LEU A 152 -10.73 2.17 -1.32
N PRO A 153 -10.87 2.66 -0.06
CA PRO A 153 -10.12 3.80 0.46
C PRO A 153 -8.61 3.75 0.14
N ALA A 154 -8.16 4.67 -0.72
CA ALA A 154 -6.79 4.72 -1.24
C ALA A 154 -6.20 6.15 -1.17
N SER A 155 -4.88 6.26 -1.37
CA SER A 155 -4.18 7.54 -1.52
C SER A 155 -3.66 7.71 -2.95
N PHE A 156 -3.77 8.93 -3.49
CA PHE A 156 -3.48 9.28 -4.90
C PHE A 156 -2.44 10.40 -5.02
N ASP A 157 -1.39 10.18 -5.83
CA ASP A 157 -0.35 11.17 -6.14
C ASP A 157 -0.55 11.79 -7.52
N LEU A 158 -1.31 12.89 -7.65
CA LEU A 158 -1.53 13.49 -8.97
C LEU A 158 -0.29 14.15 -9.59
N ARG A 159 0.79 14.31 -8.80
CA ARG A 159 2.12 14.67 -9.32
C ARG A 159 2.73 13.56 -10.19
N CYS A 160 2.30 12.31 -10.00
CA CYS A 160 2.64 11.21 -10.88
C CYS A 160 1.78 11.27 -12.15
N PRO A 161 2.38 11.42 -13.36
CA PRO A 161 1.60 11.53 -14.59
C PRO A 161 0.68 10.32 -14.85
N ALA A 162 1.14 9.11 -14.55
CA ALA A 162 0.33 7.89 -14.73
C ALA A 162 -0.93 7.91 -13.87
N VAL A 163 -0.81 8.32 -12.60
CA VAL A 163 -1.94 8.42 -11.68
C VAL A 163 -2.90 9.53 -12.11
N ARG A 164 -2.38 10.69 -12.54
CA ARG A 164 -3.20 11.78 -13.04
C ARG A 164 -3.98 11.39 -14.30
N THR A 165 -3.33 10.74 -15.27
CA THR A 165 -4.01 10.25 -16.48
C THR A 165 -5.05 9.19 -16.16
N PHE A 166 -4.76 8.28 -15.23
CA PHE A 166 -5.74 7.30 -14.77
C PHE A 166 -6.95 7.96 -14.09
N ALA A 167 -6.72 8.94 -13.22
CA ALA A 167 -7.80 9.66 -12.56
C ALA A 167 -8.67 10.47 -13.54
N ALA A 168 -8.04 11.07 -14.55
CA ALA A 168 -8.73 11.80 -15.61
C ALA A 168 -9.54 10.89 -16.55
N SER A 169 -9.29 9.58 -16.58
CA SER A 169 -10.05 8.63 -17.39
C SER A 169 -11.29 8.08 -16.70
N TRP A 170 -11.58 8.50 -15.47
CA TRP A 170 -12.76 8.01 -14.75
C TRP A 170 -14.04 8.63 -15.28
N ASP A 171 -15.04 7.77 -15.43
CA ASP A 171 -16.41 8.08 -15.87
C ASP A 171 -17.43 7.59 -14.82
N ASP A 172 -18.69 7.52 -15.22
CA ASP A 172 -19.81 7.13 -14.35
C ASP A 172 -19.74 5.67 -13.86
N ARG A 173 -18.84 4.84 -14.40
CA ARG A 173 -18.56 3.48 -13.89
C ARG A 173 -17.82 3.51 -12.55
N TYR A 174 -17.07 4.58 -12.26
CA TYR A 174 -16.19 4.65 -11.11
C TYR A 174 -16.86 5.18 -9.84
N THR A 175 -16.59 4.54 -8.72
CA THR A 175 -16.76 5.08 -7.37
C THR A 175 -15.43 5.01 -6.66
N VAL A 176 -14.97 6.14 -6.13
CA VAL A 176 -13.62 6.27 -5.61
C VAL A 176 -13.67 6.76 -4.17
N PHE A 177 -13.06 6.01 -3.26
CA PHE A 177 -12.86 6.42 -1.88
C PHE A 177 -11.42 6.86 -1.66
N CYS A 178 -11.26 8.06 -1.12
CA CYS A 178 -9.99 8.55 -0.59
C CYS A 178 -9.91 8.22 0.90
N ARG A 179 -8.75 7.74 1.36
CA ARG A 179 -8.54 7.43 2.79
C ARG A 179 -8.01 8.61 3.62
N GLU A 180 -7.85 9.77 2.99
CA GLU A 180 -7.49 11.03 3.62
C GLU A 180 -7.84 12.24 2.73
N ARG A 181 -7.89 13.42 3.35
CA ARG A 181 -8.40 14.67 2.77
C ARG A 181 -7.56 15.21 1.63
N ARG A 182 -6.24 14.97 1.63
CA ARG A 182 -5.34 15.51 0.60
C ARG A 182 -5.56 14.84 -0.75
N SER A 183 -5.70 13.51 -0.79
CA SER A 183 -6.06 12.82 -2.04
C SER A 183 -7.44 13.23 -2.54
N PHE A 184 -8.40 13.41 -1.63
CA PHE A 184 -9.75 13.87 -1.97
C PHE A 184 -9.70 15.27 -2.61
N GLY A 185 -9.08 16.24 -1.93
CA GLY A 185 -8.96 17.62 -2.42
C GLY A 185 -8.14 17.73 -3.72
N ASP A 186 -7.05 16.96 -3.86
CA ASP A 186 -6.27 16.93 -5.11
C ASP A 186 -7.11 16.41 -6.28
N LEU A 187 -7.94 15.39 -6.07
CA LEU A 187 -8.84 14.83 -7.09
C LEU A 187 -9.99 15.78 -7.43
N GLU A 188 -10.62 16.41 -6.44
CA GLU A 188 -11.65 17.44 -6.65
C GLU A 188 -11.09 18.61 -7.46
N ALA A 189 -9.93 19.14 -7.07
CA ALA A 189 -9.28 20.25 -7.77
C ALA A 189 -8.87 19.88 -9.21
N ALA A 190 -8.62 18.61 -9.48
CA ALA A 190 -8.34 18.11 -10.83
C ALA A 190 -9.61 17.96 -11.70
N GLY A 191 -10.81 18.13 -11.14
CA GLY A 191 -12.07 18.06 -11.87
C GLY A 191 -12.39 16.67 -12.43
N VAL A 192 -11.96 15.61 -11.74
CA VAL A 192 -12.24 14.23 -12.15
C VAL A 192 -13.75 13.95 -12.11
N ARG A 193 -14.22 13.03 -12.96
CA ARG A 193 -15.66 12.76 -13.12
C ARG A 193 -16.07 11.31 -12.84
N PRO A 194 -15.65 10.69 -11.72
CA PRO A 194 -16.24 9.43 -11.31
C PRO A 194 -17.73 9.65 -10.99
N ARG A 195 -18.56 8.60 -11.04
CA ARG A 195 -19.94 8.72 -10.52
C ARG A 195 -19.98 9.14 -9.06
N ARG A 196 -18.98 8.77 -8.28
CA ARG A 196 -18.84 9.24 -6.90
C ARG A 196 -17.39 9.34 -6.48
N LEU A 197 -17.04 10.46 -5.85
CA LEU A 197 -15.80 10.67 -5.13
C LEU A 197 -16.16 10.91 -3.67
N ALA A 198 -15.59 10.11 -2.76
CA ALA A 198 -15.96 10.13 -1.35
C ALA A 198 -14.72 10.06 -0.45
N LEU A 199 -14.86 10.58 0.76
CA LEU A 199 -13.85 10.47 1.81
C LEU A 199 -14.24 9.32 2.76
N SER A 200 -13.26 8.52 3.16
CA SER A 200 -13.41 7.48 4.17
C SER A 200 -12.10 7.33 4.94
N HIS A 201 -11.98 6.27 5.73
CA HIS A 201 -10.76 5.97 6.47
C HIS A 201 -10.07 4.73 5.89
N ASP A 202 -8.82 4.52 6.29
CA ASP A 202 -8.06 3.33 5.87
C ASP A 202 -8.77 2.05 6.34
N LEU A 203 -8.86 1.03 5.48
CA LEU A 203 -9.54 -0.23 5.83
C LEU A 203 -8.84 -0.98 6.97
N ALA A 204 -7.57 -0.67 7.28
CA ALA A 204 -6.88 -1.24 8.43
C ALA A 204 -7.62 -0.95 9.76
N PHE A 205 -8.39 0.14 9.86
CA PHE A 205 -9.21 0.45 11.04
C PHE A 205 -10.39 -0.51 11.25
N LEU A 206 -10.76 -1.28 10.22
CA LEU A 206 -11.82 -2.28 10.30
C LEU A 206 -11.28 -3.66 10.70
N ALA A 207 -9.97 -3.80 10.89
CA ALA A 207 -9.37 -5.04 11.34
C ALA A 207 -9.68 -5.31 12.83
N ASP A 208 -10.23 -6.47 13.16
CA ASP A 208 -10.35 -6.93 14.55
C ASP A 208 -8.97 -7.31 15.08
N LEU A 209 -8.42 -6.42 15.92
CA LEU A 209 -7.13 -6.61 16.57
C LEU A 209 -7.26 -7.01 18.05
N GLY A 210 -8.46 -7.35 18.53
CA GLY A 210 -8.75 -7.56 19.95
C GLY A 210 -7.84 -8.60 20.61
N ARG A 211 -7.53 -9.70 19.89
CA ARG A 211 -6.62 -10.74 20.38
C ARG A 211 -5.17 -10.29 20.56
N TRP A 212 -4.71 -9.30 19.79
CA TRP A 212 -3.37 -8.73 19.93
C TRP A 212 -3.34 -7.62 20.97
N ALA A 213 -4.39 -6.80 21.02
CA ALA A 213 -4.52 -5.71 21.97
C ALA A 213 -4.44 -6.20 23.43
N ARG A 214 -5.03 -7.36 23.72
CA ARG A 214 -5.04 -8.00 25.06
C ARG A 214 -3.71 -8.65 25.47
N ARG A 215 -2.73 -8.77 24.57
CA ARG A 215 -1.46 -9.41 24.92
C ARG A 215 -0.63 -8.53 25.87
N PRO A 216 0.14 -9.13 26.79
CA PRO A 216 1.10 -8.40 27.61
C PRO A 216 2.06 -7.58 26.75
N HIS A 217 2.35 -6.36 27.20
CA HIS A 217 3.19 -5.42 26.46
C HIS A 217 4.09 -4.63 27.40
N SER A 218 5.31 -4.35 26.97
CA SER A 218 6.25 -3.51 27.70
C SER A 218 7.30 -2.90 26.76
N GLY A 219 8.02 -1.89 27.24
CA GLY A 219 9.11 -1.28 26.49
C GLY A 219 8.70 -0.53 25.22
N THR A 220 9.72 -0.11 24.49
CA THR A 220 9.63 0.79 23.33
C THR A 220 10.26 0.15 22.11
N SER A 221 9.66 0.36 20.93
CA SER A 221 10.28 -0.06 19.66
C SER A 221 10.09 0.92 18.51
N GLY A 222 11.11 0.98 17.64
CA GLY A 222 11.14 1.72 16.39
C GLY A 222 10.87 0.86 15.15
N ILE A 223 9.80 1.14 14.41
CA ILE A 223 9.47 0.52 13.13
C ILE A 223 9.68 1.55 12.02
N PHE A 224 10.92 1.70 11.56
CA PHE A 224 11.29 2.76 10.61
C PHE A 224 11.69 2.24 9.23
N ARG A 225 11.23 2.93 8.18
CA ARG A 225 11.58 2.65 6.79
C ARG A 225 13.09 2.66 6.56
N ARG A 226 13.50 1.90 5.55
CA ARG A 226 14.88 1.91 5.01
C ARG A 226 14.93 2.22 3.51
N ASP A 227 13.79 2.53 2.90
CA ASP A 227 13.65 2.74 1.46
C ASP A 227 13.56 4.23 1.09
N GLY A 228 13.29 4.51 -0.18
CA GLY A 228 13.24 5.88 -0.71
C GLY A 228 12.13 6.77 -0.14
N GLU A 229 11.16 6.21 0.59
CA GLU A 229 10.10 6.97 1.27
C GLU A 229 10.49 7.42 2.69
N ALA A 230 11.63 6.96 3.23
CA ALA A 230 12.17 7.47 4.49
C ALA A 230 12.61 8.94 4.33
N VAL A 231 12.12 9.83 5.20
CA VAL A 231 12.67 11.22 5.30
C VAL A 231 13.81 11.23 6.28
N PHE A 232 13.63 10.57 7.40
CA PHE A 232 14.59 10.57 8.48
C PHE A 232 15.82 9.75 8.04
N ASP A 233 16.87 10.45 7.63
CA ASP A 233 18.24 9.89 7.58
C ASP A 233 18.65 9.37 8.97
N TRP A 234 17.96 9.82 10.02
CA TRP A 234 18.18 9.47 11.41
C TRP A 234 16.93 8.82 12.01
N ARG A 235 16.95 7.47 12.07
CA ARG A 235 16.32 6.79 13.20
C ARG A 235 16.86 7.44 14.48
N PRO A 236 16.05 7.74 15.50
CA PRO A 236 16.62 8.07 16.80
C PRO A 236 17.53 6.90 17.20
N ARG A 237 18.86 7.12 17.22
CA ARG A 237 19.86 6.03 17.30
C ARG A 237 19.73 5.19 18.56
N HIS A 238 19.08 5.74 19.58
CA HIS A 238 18.81 5.11 20.86
C HIS A 238 17.53 4.25 20.86
N LEU A 239 16.69 4.29 19.82
CA LEU A 239 15.49 3.47 19.76
C LEU A 239 15.81 2.08 19.21
N PRO A 240 15.60 1.01 20.00
CA PRO A 240 15.73 -0.35 19.49
C PRO A 240 14.63 -0.61 18.44
N GLY A 241 14.91 -1.39 17.40
CA GLY A 241 13.85 -1.84 16.50
C GLY A 241 14.26 -2.16 15.06
N THR A 242 13.44 -3.01 14.46
CA THR A 242 13.59 -3.51 13.09
C THR A 242 12.37 -3.09 12.27
N ASP A 243 12.57 -2.84 10.98
CA ASP A 243 11.46 -2.58 10.06
C ASP A 243 10.68 -3.88 9.77
N VAL A 244 9.88 -4.31 10.75
CA VAL A 244 9.08 -5.54 10.67
C VAL A 244 7.91 -5.44 9.72
N SER A 245 7.62 -4.25 9.20
CA SER A 245 6.57 -4.06 8.19
C SER A 245 6.96 -4.63 6.82
N ARG A 246 8.26 -4.85 6.57
CA ARG A 246 8.75 -5.50 5.35
C ARG A 246 8.43 -7.00 5.37
N GLY A 247 8.11 -7.54 4.20
CA GLY A 247 7.68 -8.93 4.03
C GLY A 247 6.45 -8.98 3.12
N PRO A 248 5.99 -10.17 2.72
CA PRO A 248 4.78 -10.29 1.92
C PRO A 248 3.54 -9.85 2.72
N ASP A 249 2.53 -9.33 2.03
CA ASP A 249 1.23 -8.94 2.62
C ASP A 249 0.49 -10.12 3.28
N SER A 250 0.75 -11.36 2.88
CA SER A 250 0.23 -12.57 3.55
C SER A 250 0.73 -12.76 4.99
N GLU A 251 1.80 -12.08 5.39
CA GLU A 251 2.41 -12.17 6.72
C GLU A 251 2.06 -10.98 7.64
N SER A 252 0.89 -10.37 7.46
CA SER A 252 0.45 -9.24 8.31
C SER A 252 0.48 -9.57 9.80
N HIS A 253 0.23 -10.82 10.19
CA HIS A 253 0.34 -11.30 11.57
C HIS A 253 1.72 -11.06 12.20
N VAL A 254 2.81 -11.10 11.43
CA VAL A 254 4.16 -10.84 11.94
C VAL A 254 4.31 -9.39 12.42
N LEU A 255 3.73 -8.44 11.67
CA LEU A 255 3.67 -7.03 12.09
C LEU A 255 2.82 -6.89 13.36
N LEU A 256 1.64 -7.51 13.37
CA LEU A 256 0.71 -7.43 14.50
C LEU A 256 1.30 -8.05 15.78
N ASP A 257 1.94 -9.21 15.67
CA ASP A 257 2.62 -9.88 16.77
C ASP A 257 3.77 -9.05 17.34
N TYR A 258 4.50 -8.34 16.48
CA TYR A 258 5.57 -7.46 16.91
C TYR A 258 5.04 -6.23 17.64
N VAL A 259 4.03 -5.54 17.06
CA VAL A 259 3.41 -4.36 17.68
C VAL A 259 2.78 -4.73 19.03
N ALA A 260 2.12 -5.89 19.12
CA ALA A 260 1.45 -6.33 20.34
C ALA A 260 2.36 -6.42 21.57
N ARG A 261 3.68 -6.64 21.39
CA ARG A 261 4.64 -6.80 22.50
C ARG A 261 5.09 -5.47 23.13
N HIS A 262 4.88 -4.35 22.45
CA HIS A 262 5.46 -3.06 22.84
C HIS A 262 4.41 -2.11 23.40
N ALA A 263 4.75 -1.39 24.46
CA ALA A 263 3.88 -0.37 25.04
C ALA A 263 3.94 0.95 24.25
N VAL A 264 5.12 1.28 23.72
CA VAL A 264 5.37 2.51 22.94
C VAL A 264 5.95 2.14 21.57
N VAL A 265 5.39 2.70 20.49
CA VAL A 265 5.81 2.47 19.10
C VAL A 265 6.16 3.78 18.41
N HIS A 266 7.41 3.90 17.96
CA HIS A 266 7.88 4.98 17.10
C HIS A 266 7.94 4.50 15.65
N THR A 267 7.32 5.20 14.71
CA THR A 267 7.26 4.69 13.33
C THR A 267 6.99 5.76 12.28
N ASP A 268 7.55 5.58 11.09
CA ASP A 268 7.16 6.26 9.85
C ASP A 268 6.40 5.32 8.89
N ARG A 269 5.94 4.17 9.38
CA ARG A 269 5.08 3.22 8.67
C ARG A 269 3.63 3.42 9.11
N THR A 270 2.80 3.90 8.19
CA THR A 270 1.37 4.19 8.43
C THR A 270 0.63 3.06 9.14
N HIS A 271 0.71 1.83 8.62
CA HIS A 271 -0.04 0.70 9.19
C HIS A 271 0.53 0.21 10.52
N ALA A 272 1.81 0.45 10.81
CA ALA A 272 2.34 0.19 12.15
C ALA A 272 1.73 1.17 13.17
N ALA A 273 1.58 2.45 12.79
CA ALA A 273 0.92 3.44 13.64
C ALA A 273 -0.57 3.13 13.85
N ILE A 274 -1.32 2.81 12.79
CA ILE A 274 -2.75 2.45 12.87
C ILE A 274 -2.93 1.24 13.81
N THR A 275 -2.18 0.17 13.58
CA THR A 275 -2.31 -1.05 14.39
C THR A 275 -1.91 -0.85 15.84
N ALA A 276 -0.85 -0.09 16.12
CA ALA A 276 -0.44 0.25 17.47
C ALA A 276 -1.51 1.11 18.18
N ALA A 277 -2.07 2.10 17.49
CA ALA A 277 -3.15 2.93 18.02
C ALA A 277 -4.37 2.09 18.37
N MET A 278 -4.82 1.22 17.45
CA MET A 278 -5.96 0.31 17.66
C MET A 278 -5.74 -0.70 18.79
N MET A 279 -4.49 -1.08 19.07
CA MET A 279 -4.11 -1.91 20.22
C MET A 279 -3.98 -1.10 21.52
N GLY A 280 -4.26 0.21 21.52
CA GLY A 280 -4.18 1.09 22.69
C GLY A 280 -2.75 1.44 23.12
N ARG A 281 -1.77 1.26 22.23
CA ARG A 281 -0.36 1.58 22.49
C ARG A 281 -0.12 3.08 22.38
N GLU A 282 0.96 3.56 23.00
CA GLU A 282 1.46 4.90 22.73
C GLU A 282 2.18 4.92 21.38
N VAL A 283 1.88 5.90 20.54
CA VAL A 283 2.36 5.96 19.16
C VAL A 283 2.99 7.32 18.88
N TRP A 284 4.21 7.28 18.38
CA TRP A 284 4.90 8.43 17.80
C TRP A 284 5.00 8.22 16.30
N LEU A 285 4.10 8.86 15.55
CA LEU A 285 4.03 8.77 14.10
C LEU A 285 4.87 9.89 13.45
N TYR A 286 5.85 9.47 12.67
CA TYR A 286 6.80 10.33 12.00
C TYR A 286 6.38 10.58 10.55
N ARG A 287 6.61 11.80 10.05
CA ARG A 287 6.37 12.16 8.65
C ARG A 287 7.21 11.30 7.69
N ASN A 288 6.62 10.84 6.59
CA ASN A 288 7.36 10.19 5.50
C ASN A 288 7.68 11.18 4.36
N ALA A 289 8.47 10.76 3.36
CA ALA A 289 8.91 11.64 2.25
C ALA A 289 7.76 12.05 1.33
N TYR A 290 6.62 11.45 1.61
CA TYR A 290 5.38 11.59 0.94
C TYR A 290 4.36 12.12 1.95
N PHE A 291 3.23 12.66 1.51
CA PHE A 291 2.27 13.30 2.43
C PHE A 291 1.44 12.31 3.25
N LYS A 292 1.52 11.01 2.96
CA LYS A 292 0.58 9.98 3.44
C LYS A 292 0.46 9.94 4.96
N ASN A 293 1.57 9.95 5.70
CA ASN A 293 1.50 9.81 7.16
C ASN A 293 0.85 11.04 7.79
N GLU A 294 1.21 12.23 7.31
CA GLU A 294 0.63 13.50 7.77
C GLU A 294 -0.86 13.56 7.47
N ALA A 295 -1.26 13.30 6.23
CA ALA A 295 -2.66 13.34 5.82
C ALA A 295 -3.53 12.28 6.51
N ILE A 296 -3.01 11.07 6.74
CA ILE A 296 -3.73 10.02 7.50
C ILE A 296 -3.79 10.37 8.98
N TYR A 297 -2.74 10.97 9.55
CA TYR A 297 -2.77 11.42 10.93
C TYR A 297 -3.87 12.45 11.15
N GLU A 298 -3.85 13.52 10.35
CA GLU A 298 -4.83 14.61 10.41
C GLU A 298 -6.27 14.11 10.21
N HIS A 299 -6.46 13.16 9.29
CA HIS A 299 -7.80 12.66 8.96
C HIS A 299 -8.34 11.61 9.94
N SER A 300 -7.48 10.73 10.47
CA SER A 300 -7.95 9.51 11.17
C SER A 300 -7.39 9.31 12.57
N LEU A 301 -6.20 9.85 12.88
CA LEU A 301 -5.48 9.56 14.12
C LEU A 301 -5.39 10.74 15.08
N VAL A 302 -5.65 11.97 14.64
CA VAL A 302 -5.50 13.19 15.46
C VAL A 302 -6.34 13.16 16.74
N HIS A 303 -7.48 12.48 16.73
CA HIS A 303 -8.37 12.35 17.89
C HIS A 303 -8.00 11.20 18.83
N TRP A 304 -6.93 10.44 18.53
CA TRP A 304 -6.48 9.35 19.39
C TRP A 304 -5.52 9.90 20.45
N PRO A 305 -5.86 9.82 21.75
CA PRO A 305 -5.15 10.55 22.80
C PRO A 305 -3.69 10.12 22.99
N ARG A 306 -3.35 8.89 22.57
CA ARG A 306 -2.02 8.30 22.68
C ARG A 306 -1.24 8.31 21.36
N VAL A 307 -1.70 9.08 20.37
CA VAL A 307 -1.04 9.18 19.07
C VAL A 307 -0.50 10.59 18.85
N HIS A 308 0.82 10.68 18.76
CA HIS A 308 1.55 11.93 18.59
C HIS A 308 2.17 11.98 17.20
N PHE A 309 2.03 13.13 16.52
CA PHE A 309 2.66 13.35 15.22
C PHE A 309 3.96 14.15 15.33
N VAL A 310 5.01 13.64 14.72
CA VAL A 310 6.34 14.27 14.67
C VAL A 310 6.58 14.82 13.27
N GLY A 311 6.20 16.09 13.08
CA GLY A 311 6.31 16.79 11.79
C GLY A 311 7.61 17.57 11.58
N ARG A 312 8.30 18.00 12.65
CA ARG A 312 9.50 18.85 12.55
C ARG A 312 10.70 18.03 12.05
N LEU A 313 11.17 18.38 10.86
CA LEU A 313 12.47 17.98 10.35
C LEU A 313 13.54 18.88 10.99
N PRO A 314 14.53 18.36 11.74
CA PRO A 314 15.78 19.09 11.85
C PRO A 314 16.35 19.23 10.43
N PHE A 315 16.70 20.46 10.04
CA PHE A 315 17.31 20.74 8.75
C PHE A 315 18.47 19.76 8.49
N SER A 316 18.38 18.96 7.43
CA SER A 316 19.46 18.07 6.99
C SER A 316 20.00 18.56 5.66
N PHE A 317 21.25 19.03 5.66
CA PHE A 317 21.98 19.38 4.45
C PHE A 317 22.02 18.21 3.46
N ARG A 318 22.04 16.96 3.94
CA ARG A 318 21.95 15.75 3.09
C ARG A 318 20.57 15.58 2.45
N GLN A 319 19.47 15.91 3.13
CA GLN A 319 18.12 15.89 2.53
C GLN A 319 17.97 16.98 1.46
N LEU A 320 18.52 18.17 1.70
CA LEU A 320 18.57 19.24 0.70
C LEU A 320 19.38 18.80 -0.52
N VAL A 321 20.59 18.29 -0.33
CA VAL A 321 21.45 17.80 -1.41
C VAL A 321 20.81 16.62 -2.13
N ARG A 322 20.20 15.66 -1.43
CA ARG A 322 19.51 14.51 -2.03
C ARG A 322 18.27 14.95 -2.81
N SER A 323 17.46 15.85 -2.27
CA SER A 323 16.31 16.44 -2.97
C SER A 323 16.74 17.18 -4.24
N LEU A 324 17.75 18.04 -4.13
CA LEU A 324 18.34 18.77 -5.27
C LEU A 324 18.95 17.81 -6.30
N TYR A 325 19.69 16.80 -5.85
CA TYR A 325 20.27 15.74 -6.67
C TYR A 325 19.16 14.99 -7.43
N PHE A 326 18.13 14.49 -6.76
CA PHE A 326 17.01 13.81 -7.43
C PHE A 326 16.24 14.75 -8.37
N HIS A 327 16.07 16.02 -8.02
CA HIS A 327 15.34 16.98 -8.85
C HIS A 327 16.12 17.40 -10.11
N HIS A 328 17.44 17.59 -10.00
CA HIS A 328 18.28 18.08 -11.09
C HIS A 328 18.93 16.96 -11.91
N LEU A 329 19.47 15.92 -11.27
CA LEU A 329 20.19 14.86 -11.97
C LEU A 329 19.27 13.84 -12.64
N GLN A 330 18.05 13.56 -12.16
CA GLN A 330 17.13 12.70 -12.93
C GLN A 330 16.63 13.36 -14.21
N ARG A 331 16.38 14.68 -14.22
CA ARG A 331 15.99 15.41 -15.45
C ARG A 331 17.08 15.32 -16.51
N ARG A 332 18.35 15.44 -16.09
CA ARG A 332 19.51 15.31 -16.99
C ARG A 332 19.81 13.86 -17.36
N ALA A 333 19.77 12.93 -16.42
CA ALA A 333 20.02 11.50 -16.64
C ALA A 333 18.97 10.84 -17.54
N TYR A 334 17.69 11.25 -17.43
CA TYR A 334 16.64 10.79 -18.35
C TYR A 334 16.87 11.29 -19.78
N LYS A 335 17.21 12.57 -19.97
CA LYS A 335 17.58 13.14 -21.28
C LYS A 335 18.82 12.45 -21.88
N LEU A 336 19.83 12.18 -21.05
CA LEU A 336 21.05 11.46 -21.44
C LEU A 336 20.78 10.00 -21.81
N ARG A 337 19.96 9.26 -21.05
CA ARG A 337 19.60 7.88 -21.38
C ARG A 337 18.74 7.78 -22.64
N ARG A 338 17.84 8.75 -22.90
CA ARG A 338 17.08 8.83 -24.16
C ARG A 338 17.99 9.11 -25.36
N ARG A 339 18.93 10.05 -25.24
CA ARG A 339 19.94 10.33 -26.27
C ARG A 339 20.84 9.13 -26.52
N TYR A 340 21.27 8.42 -25.48
CA TYR A 340 22.14 7.26 -25.59
C TYR A 340 21.44 6.02 -26.20
N ARG A 341 20.15 5.79 -25.90
CA ARG A 341 19.34 4.75 -26.56
C ARG A 341 19.08 5.07 -28.03
N GLY A 342 18.70 6.31 -28.35
CA GLY A 342 18.52 6.75 -29.74
C GLY A 342 19.80 6.64 -30.57
N TRP A 343 20.95 6.98 -29.98
CA TRP A 343 22.27 6.83 -30.64
C TRP A 343 22.66 5.36 -30.87
N LYS A 344 22.35 4.45 -29.94
CA LYS A 344 22.55 3.00 -30.12
C LYS A 344 21.64 2.40 -31.21
N GLU A 345 20.40 2.87 -31.33
CA GLU A 345 19.47 2.45 -32.38
C GLU A 345 19.90 2.96 -33.77
N LEU A 346 20.37 4.21 -33.86
CA LEU A 346 20.94 4.77 -35.09
C LEU A 346 22.19 3.99 -35.56
N LYS A 347 23.10 3.65 -34.64
CA LYS A 347 24.26 2.80 -34.98
C LYS A 347 23.88 1.40 -35.44
N ARG A 348 22.85 0.80 -34.84
CA ARG A 348 22.35 -0.53 -35.26
C ARG A 348 21.71 -0.49 -36.65
N ARG A 349 20.96 0.58 -36.98
CA ARG A 349 20.36 0.77 -38.30
C ARG A 349 21.38 1.10 -39.40
N GLY A 350 22.42 1.86 -39.07
CA GLY A 350 23.53 2.14 -40.00
C GLY A 350 24.40 0.91 -40.28
N ALA A 351 24.65 0.06 -39.29
CA ALA A 351 25.44 -1.17 -39.45
C ALA A 351 24.72 -2.26 -40.28
N SER A 352 23.38 -2.25 -40.32
CA SER A 352 22.58 -3.16 -41.15
C SER A 352 22.41 -2.70 -42.61
N ALA A 353 22.75 -1.46 -42.93
CA ALA A 353 22.63 -0.91 -44.29
C ALA A 353 23.91 -1.09 -45.15
N GLY A 354 25.04 -1.47 -44.55
CA GLY A 354 26.32 -1.70 -45.24
C GLY A 354 26.66 -3.17 -45.54
N ARG A 355 25.67 -4.06 -45.46
CA ARG A 355 25.80 -5.47 -45.89
C ARG A 355 24.63 -5.83 -46.79
N ARG A 356 24.64 -5.31 -48.01
CA ARG A 356 23.94 -5.87 -49.17
C ARG A 356 24.86 -5.75 -50.36
#